data_AF-A0A4Y2M5R6-F1
#
_entry.id   AF-A0A4Y2M5R6-F1
#
_cell.length_a   1.000
_cell.length_b   1.000
_cell.length_c   1.000
_cell.angle_alpha   90.00
_cell.angle_beta   90.00
_cell.angle_gamma   90.00
#
_symmetry.space_group_name_H-M   'P 1'
#
loop_
_entity.id
_entity.type
_entity.pdbx_description
1 polymer ?
#
loop_
_entity_poly.entity_id
_entity_poly.type
_entity_poly.pdbx_seq_one_letter_code
_entity_poly.pdbx_strand_id
1 'polypeptide(L)'
;MSSVKPQTLGTVMNNIYFKSRKTPNELVLRAGQKQYNEINVIVSNADKNKKLPHSNPFLVQAFIKQVVNRHDNIDNMKFTRQGKILFTTKDPLCAVQLLSLTTFMETDISTDVIWENICSRFLIFDIPVNTPLEELAKEIQEKNDMDVIEMRRFLKQNSVKDMSPVLITVLGTTIPDEIKIWFINQKIQHFIDRPRQCTKCYSFAHASRICDRTNVCFLCGEEHVGPCQGPEKCINCKGPHNAKSTSCPTYIKEGKILEFKCRNHITTSEARRVYH
;
A
#
# COMPACT_ATOMS: atom_id res chain seq x y z
N MET A 1 -30.32 26.46 -21.60
CA MET A 1 -29.11 25.84 -22.15
C MET A 1 -28.30 25.27 -21.00
N SER A 2 -28.25 23.94 -20.96
CA SER A 2 -27.38 23.01 -20.20
C SER A 2 -26.87 23.41 -18.81
N SER A 3 -27.65 23.06 -17.79
CA SER A 3 -27.19 22.89 -16.40
C SER A 3 -26.34 21.61 -16.29
N VAL A 4 -25.04 21.73 -16.52
CA VAL A 4 -24.10 20.66 -16.21
C VAL A 4 -23.97 20.56 -14.69
N LYS A 5 -24.58 19.53 -14.09
CA LYS A 5 -24.35 19.20 -12.68
C LYS A 5 -22.85 18.93 -12.46
N PRO A 6 -22.23 19.47 -11.40
CA PRO A 6 -20.88 19.06 -11.03
C PRO A 6 -20.88 17.57 -10.71
N GLN A 7 -20.08 16.79 -11.44
CA GLN A 7 -19.73 15.43 -11.04
C GLN A 7 -18.98 15.53 -9.71
N THR A 8 -19.60 15.06 -8.64
CA THR A 8 -19.03 15.09 -7.29
C THR A 8 -17.91 14.03 -7.19
N LEU A 9 -16.67 14.47 -6.95
CA LEU A 9 -15.47 13.63 -6.93
C LEU A 9 -15.11 13.31 -5.47
N GLY A 10 -15.53 12.15 -4.96
CA GLY A 10 -15.03 11.67 -3.64
C GLY A 10 -16.01 11.86 -2.48
N THR A 11 -15.80 11.10 -1.41
CA THR A 11 -16.48 11.31 -0.13
C THR A 11 -15.46 11.96 0.80
N VAL A 12 -15.74 13.18 1.26
CA VAL A 12 -14.87 13.90 2.20
C VAL A 12 -15.18 13.40 3.62
N MET A 13 -14.19 12.79 4.27
CA MET A 13 -14.21 12.57 5.72
C MET A 13 -13.22 13.56 6.36
N ASN A 14 -13.68 14.80 6.59
CA ASN A 14 -12.86 15.93 7.01
C ASN A 14 -11.75 16.29 5.99
N ASN A 15 -11.19 17.50 6.01
CA ASN A 15 -10.16 17.92 5.04
C ASN A 15 -8.78 17.20 5.21
N ILE A 16 -8.81 16.01 5.81
CA ILE A 16 -7.66 15.18 6.16
C ILE A 16 -7.48 14.06 5.14
N TYR A 17 -8.59 13.55 4.59
CA TYR A 17 -8.58 12.37 3.73
C TYR A 17 -9.42 12.57 2.48
N PHE A 18 -8.87 12.15 1.35
CA PHE A 18 -9.58 12.06 0.08
C PHE A 18 -9.38 10.66 -0.49
N LYS A 19 -10.46 10.06 -1.00
CA LYS A 19 -10.43 8.84 -1.79
C LYS A 19 -11.30 8.99 -3.01
N SER A 20 -10.76 8.60 -4.15
CA SER A 20 -11.49 8.57 -5.42
C SER A 20 -12.73 7.68 -5.31
N ARG A 21 -13.83 8.08 -5.97
CA ARG A 21 -15.05 7.26 -6.09
C ARG A 21 -14.91 6.13 -7.11
N LYS A 22 -13.81 6.11 -7.87
CA LYS A 22 -13.56 5.09 -8.88
C LYS A 22 -13.50 3.71 -8.23
N THR A 23 -14.16 2.73 -8.82
CA THR A 23 -14.12 1.34 -8.33
C THR A 23 -12.75 0.70 -8.60
N PRO A 24 -12.37 -0.37 -7.88
CA PRO A 24 -11.16 -1.13 -8.20
C PRO A 24 -11.05 -1.51 -9.68
N ASN A 25 -12.15 -1.96 -10.28
CA ASN A 25 -12.21 -2.34 -11.69
C ASN A 25 -11.93 -1.15 -12.62
N GLU A 26 -12.54 0.01 -12.35
CA GLU A 26 -12.28 1.23 -13.13
C GLU A 26 -10.84 1.70 -13.01
N LEU A 27 -10.25 1.61 -11.80
CA LEU A 27 -8.85 1.96 -11.57
C LEU A 27 -7.92 1.00 -12.31
N VAL A 28 -8.18 -0.30 -12.29
CA VAL A 28 -7.37 -1.28 -13.06
C VAL A 28 -7.46 -1.04 -14.56
N LEU A 29 -8.65 -0.75 -15.10
CA LEU A 29 -8.79 -0.41 -16.52
C LEU A 29 -7.99 0.84 -16.91
N ARG A 30 -8.01 1.87 -16.06
CA ARG A 30 -7.18 3.08 -16.25
C ARG A 30 -5.69 2.78 -16.11
N ALA A 31 -5.31 1.81 -15.28
CA ALA A 31 -3.91 1.44 -15.08
C ALA A 31 -3.32 0.92 -16.40
N GLY A 32 -4.14 0.25 -17.22
CA GLY A 32 -3.83 -0.17 -18.58
C GLY A 32 -3.32 0.93 -19.53
N GLN A 33 -3.59 2.20 -19.21
CA GLN A 33 -3.14 3.36 -19.99
C GLN A 33 -1.88 4.01 -19.42
N LYS A 34 -1.36 3.51 -18.30
CA LYS A 34 -0.19 4.03 -17.59
C LYS A 34 0.90 2.96 -17.57
N GLN A 35 2.11 3.35 -17.17
CA GLN A 35 3.21 2.41 -17.02
C GLN A 35 3.05 1.61 -15.72
N TYR A 36 3.14 0.28 -15.83
CA TYR A 36 3.22 -0.69 -14.74
C TYR A 36 3.89 -1.97 -15.26
N ASN A 37 4.35 -2.84 -14.36
CA ASN A 37 5.03 -4.09 -14.75
C ASN A 37 4.07 -5.27 -14.86
N GLU A 38 3.25 -5.46 -13.82
CA GLU A 38 2.29 -6.55 -13.70
C GLU A 38 1.16 -6.16 -12.73
N ILE A 39 0.02 -6.82 -12.86
CA ILE A 39 -1.13 -6.66 -11.99
C ILE A 39 -1.29 -7.96 -11.21
N ASN A 40 -1.23 -7.84 -9.89
CA ASN A 40 -1.37 -8.96 -8.98
C ASN A 40 -2.74 -8.89 -8.30
N VAL A 41 -3.59 -9.88 -8.60
CA VAL A 41 -4.93 -10.03 -8.02
C VAL A 41 -4.89 -11.11 -6.95
N ILE A 42 -5.26 -10.73 -5.73
CA ILE A 42 -5.39 -11.63 -4.59
C ILE A 42 -6.84 -12.08 -4.49
N VAL A 43 -7.04 -13.39 -4.42
CA VAL A 43 -8.30 -14.03 -4.08
C VAL A 43 -8.18 -14.61 -2.68
N SER A 44 -9.11 -14.23 -1.80
CA SER A 44 -9.18 -14.68 -0.41
C SER A 44 -10.60 -15.07 -0.05
N ASN A 45 -10.78 -15.75 1.08
CA ASN A 45 -12.11 -16.05 1.60
C ASN A 45 -12.84 -14.73 1.93
N ALA A 46 -14.14 -14.65 1.62
CA ALA A 46 -14.94 -13.48 1.99
C ALA A 46 -14.94 -13.24 3.51
N ASP A 47 -14.89 -14.31 4.31
CA ASP A 47 -14.63 -14.24 5.75
C ASP A 47 -13.12 -14.10 5.99
N LYS A 48 -12.71 -12.92 6.47
CA LYS A 48 -11.31 -12.57 6.75
C LYS A 48 -10.63 -13.48 7.79
N ASN A 49 -11.41 -14.21 8.59
CA ASN A 49 -10.89 -15.13 9.60
C ASN A 49 -10.70 -16.55 9.06
N LYS A 50 -11.26 -16.87 7.89
CA LYS A 50 -11.16 -18.18 7.26
C LYS A 50 -10.13 -18.18 6.14
N LYS A 51 -9.53 -19.35 5.93
CA LYS A 51 -8.68 -19.59 4.76
C LYS A 51 -9.57 -20.10 3.62
N LEU A 52 -9.10 -19.93 2.38
CA LEU A 52 -9.69 -20.69 1.30
C LEU A 52 -9.45 -22.19 1.55
N PRO A 53 -10.40 -23.05 1.21
CA PRO A 53 -10.16 -24.48 1.23
C PRO A 53 -8.93 -24.79 0.36
N HIS A 54 -8.16 -25.80 0.76
CA HIS A 54 -6.98 -26.19 0.01
C HIS A 54 -7.41 -26.86 -1.30
N SER A 55 -7.60 -26.06 -2.35
CA SER A 55 -8.06 -26.54 -3.64
C SER A 55 -6.92 -27.10 -4.48
N ASN A 56 -7.21 -28.20 -5.17
CA ASN A 56 -6.28 -28.79 -6.14
C ASN A 56 -6.00 -27.76 -7.27
N PRO A 57 -4.71 -27.46 -7.60
CA PRO A 57 -4.35 -26.51 -8.65
C PRO A 57 -5.03 -26.77 -10.00
N PHE A 58 -5.24 -28.03 -10.38
CA PHE A 58 -5.92 -28.39 -11.64
C PHE A 58 -7.39 -27.97 -11.64
N LEU A 59 -8.07 -28.11 -10.49
CA LEU A 59 -9.46 -27.68 -10.36
C LEU A 59 -9.53 -26.15 -10.40
N VAL A 60 -8.57 -25.46 -9.75
CA VAL A 60 -8.48 -23.99 -9.81
C VAL A 60 -8.31 -23.54 -11.25
N GLN A 61 -7.40 -24.17 -11.99
CA GLN A 61 -7.16 -23.87 -13.40
C GLN A 61 -8.42 -24.11 -14.24
N ALA A 62 -9.09 -25.26 -14.08
CA ALA A 62 -10.30 -25.58 -14.83
C ALA A 62 -11.43 -24.55 -14.57
N PHE A 63 -11.63 -24.18 -13.31
CA PHE A 63 -12.60 -23.15 -12.93
C PHE A 63 -12.26 -21.80 -13.58
N ILE A 64 -11.01 -21.36 -13.48
CA ILE A 64 -10.56 -20.08 -14.06
C ILE A 64 -10.76 -20.07 -15.57
N LYS A 65 -10.44 -21.17 -16.27
CA LYS A 65 -10.68 -21.28 -17.73
C LYS A 65 -12.15 -21.16 -18.10
N GLN A 66 -13.05 -21.60 -17.23
CA GLN A 66 -14.50 -21.52 -17.44
C GLN A 66 -15.04 -20.10 -17.23
N VAL A 67 -14.52 -19.36 -16.24
CA VAL A 67 -15.09 -18.07 -15.82
C VAL A 67 -14.32 -16.85 -16.34
N VAL A 68 -13.06 -17.01 -16.72
CA VAL A 68 -12.18 -15.94 -17.24
C VAL A 68 -11.90 -16.19 -18.71
N ASN A 69 -12.50 -15.37 -19.58
CA ASN A 69 -12.33 -15.52 -21.04
C ASN A 69 -10.87 -15.29 -21.48
N ARG A 70 -10.12 -14.44 -20.77
CA ARG A 70 -8.73 -14.09 -21.09
C ARG A 70 -7.73 -14.84 -20.23
N HIS A 71 -8.07 -16.06 -19.81
CA HIS A 71 -7.25 -16.88 -18.91
C HIS A 71 -5.85 -17.18 -19.46
N ASP A 72 -5.66 -17.18 -20.79
CA ASP A 72 -4.35 -17.37 -21.42
C ASP A 72 -3.36 -16.22 -21.13
N ASN A 73 -3.86 -15.06 -20.70
CA ASN A 73 -3.03 -13.91 -20.31
C ASN A 73 -2.66 -13.92 -18.82
N ILE A 74 -2.97 -14.99 -18.10
CA ILE A 74 -2.51 -15.19 -16.72
C ILE A 74 -1.08 -15.73 -16.78
N ASP A 75 -0.12 -14.89 -16.40
CA ASP A 75 1.30 -15.24 -16.43
C ASP A 75 1.66 -16.26 -15.35
N ASN A 76 1.03 -16.16 -14.18
CA ASN A 76 1.38 -16.99 -13.03
C ASN A 76 0.25 -17.09 -11.98
N MET A 77 0.18 -18.23 -11.28
CA MET A 77 -0.71 -18.48 -10.14
C MET A 77 0.08 -19.04 -8.97
N LYS A 78 -0.10 -18.48 -7.76
CA LYS A 78 0.60 -18.93 -6.54
C LYS A 78 -0.35 -19.02 -5.34
N PHE A 79 -0.20 -20.06 -4.54
CA PHE A 79 -0.82 -20.11 -3.21
C PHE A 79 0.08 -19.42 -2.18
N THR A 80 -0.51 -18.50 -1.43
CA THR A 80 0.19 -17.80 -0.34
C THR A 80 0.14 -18.63 0.94
N ARG A 81 1.13 -18.44 1.82
CA ARG A 81 1.15 -19.07 3.16
C ARG A 81 -0.06 -18.70 4.04
N GLN A 82 -0.76 -17.63 3.69
CA GLN A 82 -1.96 -17.15 4.38
C GLN A 82 -3.25 -17.84 3.89
N GLY A 83 -3.16 -18.80 2.95
CA GLY A 83 -4.34 -19.47 2.40
C GLY A 83 -5.12 -18.61 1.41
N LYS A 84 -4.42 -17.74 0.67
CA LYS A 84 -4.95 -16.91 -0.43
C LYS A 84 -4.34 -17.36 -1.76
N ILE A 85 -5.04 -17.13 -2.87
CA ILE A 85 -4.54 -17.37 -4.22
C ILE A 85 -4.10 -16.03 -4.82
N LEU A 86 -2.93 -15.99 -5.46
CA LEU A 86 -2.40 -14.84 -6.15
C LEU A 86 -2.34 -15.16 -7.64
N PHE A 87 -2.99 -14.33 -8.46
CA PHE A 87 -2.88 -14.36 -9.91
C PHE A 87 -2.07 -13.15 -10.39
N THR A 88 -1.14 -13.39 -11.29
CA THR A 88 -0.32 -12.36 -11.93
C THR A 88 -0.70 -12.27 -13.41
N THR A 89 -0.97 -11.07 -13.90
CA THR A 89 -1.25 -10.82 -15.32
C THR A 89 -0.77 -9.42 -15.70
N LYS A 90 -0.30 -9.26 -16.94
CA LYS A 90 -0.04 -7.94 -17.52
C LYS A 90 -1.28 -7.29 -18.14
N ASP A 91 -2.36 -8.05 -18.30
CA ASP A 91 -3.57 -7.62 -19.00
C ASP A 91 -4.63 -7.06 -18.03
N PRO A 92 -4.96 -5.76 -18.11
CA PRO A 92 -5.98 -5.14 -17.26
C PRO A 92 -7.36 -5.78 -17.38
N LEU A 93 -7.73 -6.24 -18.58
CA LEU A 93 -9.04 -6.86 -18.79
C LEU A 93 -9.10 -8.22 -18.09
N CYS A 94 -8.02 -8.99 -18.13
CA CYS A 94 -7.91 -10.24 -17.38
C CYS A 94 -7.97 -9.96 -15.86
N ALA A 95 -7.25 -8.94 -15.38
CA ALA A 95 -7.27 -8.57 -13.97
C ALA A 95 -8.68 -8.15 -13.49
N VAL A 96 -9.43 -7.39 -14.30
CA VAL A 96 -10.82 -7.00 -13.99
C VAL A 96 -11.75 -8.22 -13.94
N GLN A 97 -11.60 -9.17 -14.87
CA GLN A 97 -12.38 -10.42 -14.83
C GLN A 97 -12.11 -11.20 -13.54
N LEU A 98 -10.84 -11.29 -13.12
CA LEU A 98 -10.45 -11.91 -11.86
C LEU A 98 -10.99 -11.16 -10.63
N LEU A 99 -10.99 -9.82 -10.65
CA LEU A 99 -11.53 -8.98 -9.58
C LEU A 99 -13.05 -9.09 -9.45
N SER A 100 -13.76 -9.29 -10.55
CA SER A 100 -15.22 -9.44 -10.54
C SER A 100 -15.70 -10.78 -9.98
N LEU A 101 -14.81 -11.73 -9.67
CA LEU A 101 -15.19 -13.01 -9.08
C LEU A 101 -15.68 -12.81 -7.63
N THR A 102 -16.88 -13.30 -7.34
CA THR A 102 -17.49 -13.27 -6.00
C THR A 102 -17.57 -14.64 -5.34
N THR A 103 -17.54 -15.70 -6.14
CA THR A 103 -17.58 -17.09 -5.68
C THR A 103 -16.46 -17.91 -6.32
N PHE A 104 -15.98 -18.90 -5.57
CA PHE A 104 -14.95 -19.83 -6.00
C PHE A 104 -15.27 -21.21 -5.45
N MET A 105 -15.63 -22.15 -6.32
CA MET A 105 -15.96 -23.54 -5.94
C MET A 105 -16.90 -23.59 -4.72
N GLU A 106 -18.04 -22.90 -4.82
CA GLU A 106 -19.07 -22.84 -3.76
C GLU A 106 -18.65 -22.08 -2.48
N THR A 107 -17.48 -21.48 -2.46
CA THR A 107 -17.02 -20.61 -1.37
C THR A 107 -17.13 -19.15 -1.79
N ASP A 108 -17.71 -18.31 -0.95
CA ASP A 108 -17.70 -16.87 -1.16
C ASP A 108 -16.28 -16.31 -1.00
N ILE A 109 -15.87 -15.49 -1.95
CA ILE A 109 -14.53 -14.92 -2.01
C ILE A 109 -14.53 -13.40 -1.98
N SER A 110 -13.39 -12.85 -1.57
CA SER A 110 -13.04 -11.45 -1.68
C SER A 110 -11.78 -11.32 -2.50
N THR A 111 -11.87 -10.46 -3.51
CA THR A 111 -10.80 -10.14 -4.44
C THR A 111 -10.26 -8.74 -4.16
N ASP A 112 -8.95 -8.55 -4.35
CA ASP A 112 -8.31 -7.24 -4.25
C ASP A 112 -7.05 -7.20 -5.12
N VAL A 113 -6.57 -6.01 -5.45
CA VAL A 113 -5.31 -5.81 -6.17
C VAL A 113 -4.20 -5.50 -5.16
N ILE A 114 -3.00 -5.96 -5.46
CA ILE A 114 -1.79 -5.42 -4.82
C ILE A 114 -1.50 -4.05 -5.43
N TRP A 115 -2.12 -3.02 -4.86
CA TRP A 115 -2.02 -1.64 -5.36
C TRP A 115 -0.59 -1.13 -5.42
N GLU A 116 0.33 -1.63 -4.59
CA GLU A 116 1.74 -1.26 -4.67
C GLU A 116 2.44 -1.68 -5.97
N ASN A 117 1.85 -2.56 -6.79
CA ASN A 117 2.39 -2.92 -8.09
C ASN A 117 1.99 -1.95 -9.22
N ILE A 118 0.90 -1.18 -9.01
CA ILE A 118 0.30 -0.33 -10.04
C ILE A 118 0.10 1.11 -9.60
N CYS A 119 0.58 1.48 -8.42
CA CYS A 119 0.43 2.82 -7.86
C CYS A 119 1.73 3.34 -7.26
N SER A 120 1.92 4.65 -7.36
CA SER A 120 3.04 5.37 -6.76
C SER A 120 2.57 6.33 -5.68
N ARG A 121 3.45 6.62 -4.72
CA ARG A 121 3.17 7.53 -3.62
C ARG A 121 4.25 8.60 -3.47
N PHE A 122 3.82 9.83 -3.30
CA PHE A 122 4.72 10.97 -3.05
C PHE A 122 4.08 12.01 -2.14
N LEU A 123 4.94 12.86 -1.59
CA LEU A 123 4.59 14.00 -0.77
C LEU A 123 4.72 15.28 -1.57
N ILE A 124 3.77 16.17 -1.34
CA ILE A 124 3.92 17.60 -1.57
C ILE A 124 3.83 18.33 -0.24
N PHE A 125 4.54 19.45 -0.14
CA PHE A 125 4.64 20.26 1.06
C PHE A 125 3.89 21.58 0.89
N ASP A 126 3.79 22.36 1.97
CA ASP A 126 3.30 23.74 1.90
C ASP A 126 1.90 23.90 1.28
N ILE A 127 1.02 22.93 1.51
CA ILE A 127 -0.38 23.00 1.07
C ILE A 127 -1.24 23.62 2.17
N PRO A 128 -2.01 24.68 1.88
CA PRO A 128 -2.89 25.29 2.86
C PRO A 128 -3.86 24.29 3.48
N VAL A 129 -4.03 24.36 4.80
CA VAL A 129 -4.91 23.46 5.56
C VAL A 129 -6.39 23.69 5.26
N ASN A 130 -6.74 24.86 4.70
CA ASN A 130 -8.09 25.19 4.25
C ASN A 130 -8.37 24.73 2.81
N THR A 131 -7.36 24.35 2.01
CA THR A 131 -7.55 23.82 0.66
C THR A 131 -8.23 22.44 0.73
N PRO A 132 -9.44 22.27 0.16
CA PRO A 132 -10.08 20.96 0.10
C PRO A 132 -9.24 19.96 -0.71
N LEU A 133 -9.02 18.76 -0.18
CA LEU A 133 -8.27 17.72 -0.90
C LEU A 133 -8.97 17.29 -2.22
N GLU A 134 -10.29 17.43 -2.33
CA GLU A 134 -11.02 17.19 -3.59
C GLU A 134 -10.63 18.21 -4.68
N GLU A 135 -10.56 19.50 -4.34
CA GLU A 135 -10.12 20.55 -5.27
C GLU A 135 -8.66 20.37 -5.66
N LEU A 136 -7.80 20.04 -4.70
CA LEU A 136 -6.39 19.72 -4.96
C LEU A 136 -6.23 18.50 -5.88
N ALA A 137 -7.02 17.44 -5.65
CA ALA A 137 -7.00 16.26 -6.50
C ALA A 137 -7.47 16.58 -7.93
N LYS A 138 -8.46 17.46 -8.09
CA LYS A 138 -8.91 17.93 -9.40
C LYS A 138 -7.81 18.73 -10.12
N GLU A 139 -7.21 19.70 -9.44
CA GLU A 139 -6.11 20.51 -9.99
C GLU A 139 -4.94 19.61 -10.47
N ILE A 140 -4.52 18.65 -9.65
CA ILE A 140 -3.42 17.74 -10.02
C ILE A 140 -3.79 16.88 -11.23
N GLN A 141 -5.00 16.32 -11.26
CA GLN A 141 -5.47 15.49 -12.37
C GLN A 141 -5.54 16.30 -13.68
N GLU A 142 -6.02 17.54 -13.64
CA GLU A 142 -6.18 18.40 -14.83
C GLU A 142 -4.85 18.91 -15.39
N LYS A 143 -3.86 19.16 -14.53
CA LYS A 143 -2.58 19.77 -14.94
C LYS A 143 -1.46 18.78 -15.25
N ASN A 144 -1.55 17.54 -14.77
CA ASN A 144 -0.40 16.62 -14.77
C ASN A 144 -0.64 15.26 -15.46
N ASP A 145 -1.83 15.00 -16.03
CA ASP A 145 -2.21 13.66 -16.55
C ASP A 145 -1.93 12.52 -15.53
N MET A 146 -2.35 12.75 -14.29
CA MET A 146 -2.18 11.79 -13.20
C MET A 146 -3.55 11.37 -12.68
N ASP A 147 -3.78 10.08 -12.45
CA ASP A 147 -4.99 9.61 -11.79
C ASP A 147 -4.78 9.56 -10.27
N VAL A 148 -5.33 10.54 -9.55
CA VAL A 148 -5.30 10.55 -8.08
C VAL A 148 -6.28 9.50 -7.53
N ILE A 149 -5.77 8.60 -6.70
CA ILE A 149 -6.55 7.53 -6.05
C ILE A 149 -6.91 7.92 -4.62
N GLU A 150 -5.92 8.42 -3.89
CA GLU A 150 -6.04 8.71 -2.46
C GLU A 150 -5.14 9.89 -2.11
N MET A 151 -5.58 10.73 -1.19
CA MET A 151 -4.73 11.71 -0.55
C MET A 151 -4.91 11.67 0.97
N ARG A 152 -3.82 11.90 1.68
CA ARG A 152 -3.80 12.03 3.13
C ARG A 152 -3.00 13.26 3.53
N ARG A 153 -3.66 14.20 4.20
CA ARG A 153 -3.03 15.37 4.80
C ARG A 153 -2.45 15.02 6.17
N PHE A 154 -1.21 15.45 6.43
CA PHE A 154 -0.57 15.32 7.73
C PHE A 154 -0.67 16.62 8.52
N LEU A 155 -1.64 16.69 9.42
CA LEU A 155 -1.77 17.79 10.36
C LEU A 155 -0.78 17.60 11.53
N LYS A 156 -0.02 18.64 11.87
CA LYS A 156 0.75 18.65 13.12
C LYS A 156 -0.16 19.07 14.26
N GLN A 157 -0.16 18.31 15.35
CA GLN A 157 -0.80 18.74 16.60
C GLN A 157 -0.09 20.00 17.11
N ASN A 158 -0.87 21.01 17.52
CA ASN A 158 -0.39 22.28 18.07
C ASN A 158 0.50 23.13 17.15
N SER A 159 0.42 22.97 15.82
CA SER A 159 1.11 23.88 14.90
C SER A 159 0.26 25.09 14.54
N VAL A 160 0.83 26.29 14.71
CA VAL A 160 0.29 27.56 14.19
C VAL A 160 0.43 27.66 12.65
N LYS A 161 1.07 26.68 12.01
CA LYS A 161 1.26 26.69 10.56
C LYS A 161 -0.05 26.34 9.85
N ASP A 162 -0.52 27.25 9.01
CA ASP A 162 -1.66 27.07 8.11
C ASP A 162 -1.34 26.17 6.90
N MET A 163 -0.19 25.49 6.91
CA MET A 163 0.32 24.66 5.82
C MET A 163 0.64 23.25 6.32
N SER A 164 0.40 22.25 5.47
CA SER A 164 0.61 20.84 5.81
C SER A 164 1.12 20.02 4.62
N PRO A 165 1.93 18.98 4.86
CA PRO A 165 2.27 18.01 3.82
C PRO A 165 1.06 17.15 3.45
N VAL A 166 0.97 16.77 2.18
CA VAL A 166 -0.06 15.86 1.66
C VAL A 166 0.63 14.69 0.98
N LEU A 167 0.33 13.47 1.45
CA LEU A 167 0.65 12.23 0.74
C LEU A 167 -0.38 11.98 -0.33
N ILE A 168 0.08 11.73 -1.54
CA ILE A 168 -0.75 11.48 -2.71
C ILE A 168 -0.39 10.10 -3.23
N THR A 169 -1.41 9.27 -3.44
CA THR A 169 -1.33 8.00 -4.16
C THR A 169 -1.90 8.20 -5.55
N VAL A 170 -1.10 7.93 -6.57
CA VAL A 170 -1.50 8.00 -7.99
C VAL A 170 -1.38 6.65 -8.65
N LEU A 171 -2.16 6.45 -9.71
CA LEU A 171 -2.04 5.29 -10.58
C LEU A 171 -0.79 5.40 -11.46
N GLY A 172 -0.15 4.26 -11.71
CA GLY A 172 1.10 4.14 -12.45
C GLY A 172 2.33 4.06 -11.55
N THR A 173 3.40 3.48 -12.10
CA THR A 173 4.69 3.26 -11.42
C THR A 173 5.71 4.38 -11.68
N THR A 174 5.40 5.29 -12.60
CA THR A 174 6.24 6.45 -12.94
C THR A 174 5.62 7.73 -12.42
N ILE A 175 6.40 8.49 -11.64
CA ILE A 175 6.02 9.82 -11.18
C ILE A 175 7.07 10.84 -11.63
N PRO A 176 6.66 12.06 -12.00
CA PRO A 176 7.58 13.12 -12.39
C PRO A 176 8.31 13.69 -11.18
N ASP A 177 9.46 14.35 -11.37
CA ASP A 177 10.19 15.01 -10.26
C ASP A 177 9.45 16.26 -9.73
N GLU A 178 8.62 16.87 -10.58
CA GLU A 178 7.85 18.06 -10.28
C GLU A 178 6.43 17.92 -10.85
N ILE A 179 5.45 18.52 -10.18
CA ILE A 179 4.08 18.61 -10.67
C ILE A 179 3.63 20.06 -10.71
N LYS A 180 2.79 20.38 -11.68
CA LYS A 180 2.14 21.67 -11.79
C LYS A 180 0.93 21.72 -10.87
N ILE A 181 0.95 22.65 -9.93
CA ILE A 181 -0.18 22.95 -9.04
C ILE A 181 -0.41 24.46 -9.11
N TRP A 182 -1.61 24.87 -9.48
CA TRP A 182 -1.94 26.27 -9.75
C TRP A 182 -1.01 26.85 -10.82
N PHE A 183 -0.25 27.89 -10.47
CA PHE A 183 0.67 28.60 -11.36
C PHE A 183 2.15 28.30 -11.06
N ILE A 184 2.44 27.29 -10.24
CA ILE A 184 3.81 26.93 -9.85
C ILE A 184 4.12 25.47 -10.19
N ASN A 185 5.39 25.19 -10.43
CA ASN A 185 5.93 23.83 -10.46
C ASN A 185 6.42 23.49 -9.07
N GLN A 186 5.84 22.45 -8.49
CA GLN A 186 6.15 21.99 -7.15
C GLN A 186 6.95 20.70 -7.22
N LYS A 187 8.14 20.71 -6.60
CA LYS A 187 8.94 19.51 -6.41
C LYS A 187 8.19 18.50 -5.55
N ILE A 188 8.20 17.25 -5.96
CA ILE A 188 7.66 16.17 -5.16
C ILE A 188 8.76 15.45 -4.39
N GLN A 189 8.38 14.82 -3.29
CA GLN A 189 9.26 13.92 -2.55
C GLN A 189 8.68 12.51 -2.56
N HIS A 190 9.42 11.53 -3.09
CA HIS A 190 9.02 10.13 -3.01
C HIS A 190 8.71 9.72 -1.57
N PHE A 191 7.60 9.02 -1.38
CA PHE A 191 7.20 8.56 -0.06
C PHE A 191 7.69 7.14 0.19
N ILE A 192 8.78 7.02 0.94
CA ILE A 192 9.31 5.74 1.40
C ILE A 192 8.71 5.45 2.79
N ASP A 193 8.08 4.27 2.93
CA ASP A 193 7.56 3.82 4.21
C ASP A 193 8.70 3.71 5.25
N ARG A 194 8.38 4.01 6.51
CA ARG A 194 9.32 3.77 7.61
C ARG A 194 9.25 2.31 8.07
N PRO A 195 10.39 1.72 8.50
CA PRO A 195 10.40 0.39 9.11
C PRO A 195 9.39 0.30 10.24
N ARG A 196 8.39 -0.57 10.09
CA ARG A 196 7.38 -0.78 11.12
C ARG A 196 7.95 -1.72 12.17
N GLN A 197 8.00 -1.24 13.40
CA GLN A 197 8.46 -2.00 14.54
C GLN A 197 7.26 -2.48 15.37
N CYS A 198 7.28 -3.74 15.79
CA CYS A 198 6.30 -4.26 16.73
C CYS A 198 6.35 -3.47 18.05
N THR A 199 5.20 -3.03 18.54
CA THR A 199 5.11 -2.21 19.77
C THR A 199 5.23 -3.02 21.05
N LYS A 200 5.12 -4.36 20.97
CA LYS A 200 5.27 -5.27 22.12
C LYS A 200 6.70 -5.80 22.26
N CYS A 201 7.24 -6.37 21.19
CA CYS A 201 8.53 -7.06 21.22
C CYS A 201 9.65 -6.33 20.45
N TYR A 202 9.38 -5.15 19.89
CA TYR A 202 10.34 -4.34 19.14
C TYR A 202 11.00 -5.00 17.91
N SER A 203 10.47 -6.14 17.44
CA SER A 203 10.93 -6.80 16.23
C SER A 203 10.41 -6.11 14.97
N PHE A 204 11.22 -6.10 13.90
CA PHE A 204 10.81 -5.66 12.55
C PHE A 204 10.17 -6.78 11.70
N ALA A 205 10.11 -8.01 12.23
CA ALA A 205 9.68 -9.19 11.46
C ALA A 205 8.16 -9.26 11.22
N HIS A 206 7.36 -8.67 12.11
CA HIS A 206 5.90 -8.77 12.08
C HIS A 206 5.21 -7.49 12.53
N ALA A 207 3.94 -7.35 12.14
CA ALA A 207 3.08 -6.26 12.64
C ALA A 207 2.60 -6.54 14.07
N SER A 208 2.49 -5.50 14.91
CA SER A 208 2.11 -5.64 16.32
C SER A 208 0.82 -6.44 16.56
N ARG A 209 -0.13 -6.37 15.62
CA ARG A 209 -1.43 -7.06 15.71
C ARG A 209 -1.34 -8.60 15.65
N ILE A 210 -0.24 -9.14 15.13
CA ILE A 210 0.00 -10.59 15.00
C ILE A 210 1.04 -11.03 16.04
N CYS A 211 1.49 -10.13 16.91
CA CYS A 211 2.47 -10.45 17.94
C CYS A 211 1.82 -11.23 19.09
N ASP A 212 2.28 -12.47 19.24
CA ASP A 212 1.99 -13.41 20.33
C ASP A 212 2.94 -13.26 21.52
N ARG A 213 4.06 -12.56 21.35
CA ARG A 213 5.01 -12.27 22.42
C ARG A 213 4.46 -11.29 23.45
N THR A 214 4.96 -11.46 24.66
CA THR A 214 4.88 -10.55 25.80
C THR A 214 5.52 -9.20 25.51
N ASN A 215 5.19 -8.20 26.34
CA ASN A 215 5.77 -6.87 26.24
C ASN A 215 7.16 -6.88 26.86
N VAL A 216 8.17 -6.48 26.09
CA VAL A 216 9.56 -6.41 26.55
C VAL A 216 10.01 -4.97 26.70
N CYS A 217 11.08 -4.72 27.45
CA CYS A 217 11.64 -3.39 27.54
C CYS A 217 12.38 -2.99 26.25
N PHE A 218 12.13 -1.78 25.74
CA PHE A 218 12.83 -1.29 24.55
C PHE A 218 14.32 -1.00 24.79
N LEU A 219 14.71 -0.75 26.06
CA LEU A 219 16.10 -0.45 26.43
C LEU A 219 16.95 -1.71 26.46
N CYS A 220 16.56 -2.71 27.25
CA CYS A 220 17.36 -3.93 27.48
C CYS A 220 16.85 -5.20 26.77
N GLY A 221 15.63 -5.18 26.22
CA GLY A 221 15.04 -6.33 25.52
C GLY A 221 14.43 -7.42 26.40
N GLU A 222 14.47 -7.27 27.73
CA GLU A 222 13.95 -8.24 28.70
C GLU A 222 12.59 -7.81 29.28
N GLU A 223 11.88 -8.76 29.88
CA GLU A 223 10.63 -8.50 30.60
C GLU A 223 10.91 -8.03 32.03
N HIS A 224 10.36 -6.89 32.42
CA HIS A 224 10.40 -6.42 33.81
C HIS A 224 9.29 -5.44 34.12
N VAL A 225 8.99 -5.29 35.42
CA VAL A 225 8.05 -4.30 35.96
C VAL A 225 8.86 -3.15 36.58
N GLY A 226 8.48 -1.90 36.28
CA GLY A 226 9.18 -0.73 36.80
C GLY A 226 10.35 -0.25 35.91
N PRO A 227 11.15 0.72 36.39
CA PRO A 227 12.21 1.34 35.61
C PRO A 227 13.29 0.34 35.23
N CYS A 228 13.79 0.43 33.99
CA CYS A 228 14.84 -0.44 33.49
C CYS A 228 16.18 -0.15 34.18
N GLN A 229 16.81 -1.18 34.73
CA GLN A 229 18.16 -1.11 35.34
C GLN A 229 19.22 -1.89 34.54
N GLY A 230 18.80 -2.57 33.46
CA GLY A 230 19.70 -3.35 32.62
C GLY A 230 20.47 -2.47 31.63
N PRO A 231 21.64 -2.92 31.14
CA PRO A 231 22.35 -2.23 30.08
C PRO A 231 21.53 -2.20 28.79
N GLU A 232 21.71 -1.16 27.98
CA GLU A 232 21.04 -1.08 26.68
C GLU A 232 21.47 -2.24 25.77
N LYS A 233 20.48 -2.95 25.22
CA LYS A 233 20.69 -4.08 24.34
C LYS A 233 19.58 -4.19 23.32
N CYS A 234 19.95 -4.13 22.04
CA CYS A 234 18.98 -4.15 20.96
C CYS A 234 18.48 -5.58 20.72
N ILE A 235 17.17 -5.80 20.74
CA ILE A 235 16.59 -7.13 20.49
C ILE A 235 16.88 -7.64 19.06
N ASN A 236 17.06 -6.73 18.10
CA ASN A 236 17.18 -7.04 16.68
C ASN A 236 18.62 -7.37 16.25
N CYS A 237 19.60 -6.54 16.64
CA CYS A 237 21.01 -6.71 16.24
C CYS A 237 21.92 -7.17 17.40
N LYS A 238 21.39 -7.25 18.62
CA LYS A 238 22.13 -7.58 19.86
C LYS A 238 23.25 -6.60 20.23
N GLY A 239 23.28 -5.41 19.61
CA GLY A 239 24.27 -4.36 19.89
C GLY A 239 23.96 -3.51 21.13
N PRO A 240 24.93 -2.68 21.58
CA PRO A 240 24.85 -1.88 22.81
C PRO A 240 24.08 -0.57 22.60
N HIS A 241 22.80 -0.69 22.26
CA HIS A 241 21.86 0.42 22.13
C HIS A 241 20.43 -0.08 22.29
N ASN A 242 19.50 0.80 22.63
CA ASN A 242 18.08 0.45 22.73
C ASN A 242 17.44 0.11 21.37
N ALA A 243 16.37 -0.66 21.38
CA ALA A 243 15.71 -1.17 20.17
C ALA A 243 15.11 -0.10 19.25
N LYS A 244 14.96 1.16 19.71
CA LYS A 244 14.44 2.28 18.92
C LYS A 244 15.53 3.07 18.20
N SER A 245 16.80 2.74 18.39
CA SER A 245 17.91 3.45 17.77
C SER A 245 17.85 3.42 16.24
N THR A 246 17.97 4.58 15.61
CA THR A 246 18.04 4.73 14.14
C THR A 246 19.41 4.33 13.57
N SER A 247 20.44 4.24 14.41
CA SER A 247 21.76 3.72 14.02
C SER A 247 21.84 2.19 14.02
N CYS A 248 20.77 1.50 14.45
CA CYS A 248 20.72 0.04 14.45
C CYS A 248 20.91 -0.52 13.03
N PRO A 249 21.86 -1.45 12.81
CA PRO A 249 22.09 -2.05 11.49
C PRO A 249 20.83 -2.71 10.90
N THR A 250 20.01 -3.35 11.74
CA THR A 250 18.74 -3.95 11.29
C THR A 250 17.73 -2.88 10.86
N TYR A 251 17.65 -1.75 11.57
CA TYR A 251 16.78 -0.65 11.17
C TYR A 251 17.17 -0.06 9.81
N ILE A 252 18.48 0.16 9.61
CA ILE A 252 19.03 0.65 8.35
C ILE A 252 18.74 -0.36 7.22
N LYS A 253 18.93 -1.65 7.46
CA LYS A 253 18.63 -2.70 6.49
C LYS A 253 17.15 -2.70 6.09
N GLU A 254 16.23 -2.65 7.05
CA GLU A 254 14.79 -2.57 6.77
C GLU A 254 14.42 -1.29 6.00
N GLY A 255 15.09 -0.16 6.30
CA GLY A 255 14.95 1.07 5.53
C GLY A 255 15.30 0.88 4.05
N LYS A 256 16.44 0.25 3.77
CA LYS A 256 16.89 -0.07 2.40
C LYS A 256 15.94 -1.03 1.68
N ILE A 257 15.38 -2.00 2.38
CA ILE A 257 14.37 -2.93 1.83
C ILE A 257 13.11 -2.16 1.42
N LEU A 258 12.64 -1.20 2.23
CA LEU A 258 11.45 -0.41 1.92
C LEU A 258 11.71 0.60 0.78
N GLU A 259 12.91 1.15 0.70
CA GLU A 259 13.36 1.96 -0.43
C GLU A 259 13.38 1.13 -1.73
N PHE A 260 13.94 -0.08 -1.68
CA PHE A 260 13.93 -1.02 -2.82
C PHE A 260 12.50 -1.41 -3.22
N LYS A 261 11.63 -1.71 -2.25
CA LYS A 261 10.20 -1.97 -2.46
C LYS A 261 9.56 -0.81 -3.24
N CYS A 262 9.77 0.43 -2.77
CA CYS A 262 9.17 1.62 -3.37
C CYS A 262 9.66 1.88 -4.79
N ARG A 263 10.94 1.64 -5.08
CA ARG A 263 11.50 1.87 -6.43
C ARG A 263 11.09 0.82 -7.46
N ASN A 264 10.88 -0.42 -7.02
CA ASN A 264 10.60 -1.54 -7.92
C ASN A 264 9.11 -1.90 -7.99
N HIS A 265 8.25 -1.26 -7.18
CA HIS A 265 6.81 -1.51 -7.15
C HIS A 265 6.49 -3.00 -6.90
N ILE A 266 7.13 -3.57 -5.88
CA ILE A 266 6.97 -4.97 -5.47
C ILE A 266 6.45 -5.05 -4.03
N THR A 267 6.06 -6.25 -3.60
CA THR A 267 5.66 -6.46 -2.20
C THR A 267 6.85 -6.42 -1.26
N THR A 268 6.61 -6.11 0.02
CA THR A 268 7.67 -6.16 1.05
C THR A 268 8.32 -7.54 1.15
N SER A 269 7.54 -8.60 0.94
CA SER A 269 8.03 -9.98 0.96
C SER A 269 8.99 -10.27 -0.20
N GLU A 270 8.70 -9.75 -1.39
CA GLU A 270 9.60 -9.85 -2.55
C GLU A 270 10.88 -9.05 -2.34
N ALA A 271 10.74 -7.79 -1.88
CA ALA A 271 11.89 -6.95 -1.58
C ALA A 271 12.84 -7.61 -0.58
N ARG A 272 12.31 -8.22 0.49
CA ARG A 272 13.12 -8.99 1.46
C ARG A 272 13.86 -10.14 0.79
N ARG A 273 13.19 -10.96 -0.05
CA ARG A 273 13.83 -12.10 -0.72
C ARG A 273 14.99 -11.72 -1.63
N VAL A 274 14.95 -10.54 -2.25
CA VAL A 274 16.02 -10.06 -3.13
C VAL A 274 17.17 -9.42 -2.34
N TYR A 275 16.88 -8.80 -1.19
CA TYR A 275 17.87 -8.12 -0.35
C TYR A 275 18.58 -9.04 0.67
N HIS A 276 18.28 -10.34 0.63
CA HIS A 276 18.89 -11.39 1.45
C HIS A 276 19.88 -12.19 0.63
#